data_AF-A0A2D6I119-F1
#
_entry.id   AF-A0A2D6I119-F1
#
_cell.length_a   1.000
_cell.length_b   1.000
_cell.length_c   1.000
_cell.angle_alpha   90.00
_cell.angle_beta   90.00
_cell.angle_gamma   90.00
#
_symmetry.space_group_name_H-M   'P 1'
#
loop_
_entity.id
_entity.type
_entity.pdbx_description
1 polymer ?
#
loop_
_entity_poly.entity_id
_entity_poly.type
_entity_poly.pdbx_seq_one_letter_code
_entity_poly.pdbx_strand_id
1 'polypeptide(L)'
;MVGAGAAAFAILSAVSSPSVPAKTYVDGVDVGGLSRDEAITVVRDRIAKPAARPLEFEEDGQQIVVKPRQAGVWVNAEKTVDSLLAGRFQWIVDLLGTDRTNVEPVVIVDEEKMIRQIAVFERLLTTTPVESSLSVNGKSVDYSPGRQGKTVDVEELTNSIRSSVTEPRAKVDVPVIIEEPTVSVASAEAANAFALSAVSGPVKVAAGSAVATIPAAVIGDALSFGVVNGEYVPSLDATVLYEAVSEDLQGSEKPRNARFEVRKDGSIQIVPSRAGGGVNEAALAQAVMSVLSQEVTEGRKREVVVTEGQVPADFTTADAEALGIKEQLSSFTQKFLYAPYRVTNIGQAAEYVDGTVLMPGEVFSMNDTIRERTKKNGYTHGAIIGPGGIFVEALGGGVSAATTAVWTGAFFAGMERVFTRAHSVYIPRYIQGLEATVAWGNFDMQFRNDSPYPVYISTEMTDTSMTVEFWGTRTYDRIKAQFGPRTKVKKAKTVYRNSNFCNPQPGSPGFHINVDRVFYQGDEEVKRETIKTIYKASPKVICGKKPKKDKDKDETDEENPNESPAGNAPTGDTPEGSDDAPPPTDDGTFENVPAEEIDVG
;
A
#
# COMPACT_ATOMS: atom_id res chain seq x y z
N MET A 1 119.07 35.16 19.88
CA MET A 1 119.96 33.98 19.85
C MET A 1 119.39 33.00 18.84
N VAL A 2 120.11 32.77 17.73
CA VAL A 2 120.83 31.51 17.42
C VAL A 2 119.84 30.35 17.26
N GLY A 3 119.75 29.57 16.19
CA GLY A 3 120.59 29.30 15.01
C GLY A 3 120.05 27.98 14.43
N ALA A 4 119.85 27.91 13.12
CA ALA A 4 120.56 27.01 12.20
C ALA A 4 120.49 25.48 12.46
N GLY A 5 119.78 24.77 11.56
CA GLY A 5 120.37 23.66 10.81
C GLY A 5 119.88 22.22 11.09
N ALA A 6 119.11 21.65 10.16
CA ALA A 6 119.27 20.29 9.64
C ALA A 6 118.42 20.08 8.38
N ALA A 7 118.98 19.39 7.38
CA ALA A 7 118.47 19.23 6.03
C ALA A 7 117.66 17.92 5.82
N ALA A 8 116.90 17.91 4.72
CA ALA A 8 116.42 16.76 3.93
C ALA A 8 115.21 15.95 4.43
N PHE A 9 114.01 16.30 3.94
CA PHE A 9 113.15 15.44 3.11
C PHE A 9 112.07 16.31 2.45
N ALA A 10 112.30 16.71 1.20
CA ALA A 10 111.24 17.25 0.36
C ALA A 10 110.41 16.06 -0.13
N ILE A 11 109.39 15.68 0.64
CA ILE A 11 108.27 14.90 0.10
C ILE A 11 107.29 15.92 -0.44
N LEU A 12 107.14 15.89 -1.76
CA LEU A 12 106.04 16.51 -2.51
C LEU A 12 104.71 16.01 -1.91
N SER A 13 104.19 16.67 -0.89
CA SER A 13 102.77 16.59 -0.57
C SER A 13 102.05 17.42 -1.62
N ALA A 14 101.91 16.85 -2.82
CA ALA A 14 100.89 17.28 -3.75
C ALA A 14 99.57 17.13 -2.99
N VAL A 15 98.96 18.27 -2.64
CA VAL A 15 97.57 18.33 -2.24
C VAL A 15 96.79 17.87 -3.46
N SER A 16 96.63 16.57 -3.62
CA SER A 16 95.72 16.02 -4.62
C SER A 16 94.33 16.41 -4.14
N SER A 17 93.76 17.45 -4.75
CA SER A 17 92.33 17.70 -4.65
C SER A 17 91.59 16.38 -4.82
N PRO A 18 90.61 16.05 -3.98
CA PRO A 18 89.92 14.77 -4.06
C PRO A 18 89.34 14.61 -5.48
N SER A 19 89.88 13.66 -6.22
CA SER A 19 89.46 13.32 -7.58
C SER A 19 88.47 12.16 -7.52
N VAL A 20 87.53 12.12 -8.46
CA VAL A 20 86.59 11.00 -8.56
C VAL A 20 87.38 9.70 -8.81
N PRO A 21 87.06 8.58 -8.14
CA PRO A 21 87.75 7.31 -8.36
C PRO A 21 87.81 6.93 -9.84
N ALA A 22 88.95 6.42 -10.29
CA ALA A 22 89.13 6.00 -11.68
C ALA A 22 88.11 4.93 -12.10
N LYS A 23 87.74 4.89 -13.39
CA LYS A 23 86.72 3.98 -13.97
C LYS A 23 85.30 4.15 -13.40
N THR A 24 84.96 5.34 -12.89
CA THR A 24 83.60 5.70 -12.45
C THR A 24 82.84 6.35 -13.60
N TYR A 25 81.62 5.89 -13.82
CA TYR A 25 80.68 6.42 -14.81
C TYR A 25 79.42 6.91 -14.09
N VAL A 26 78.83 8.01 -14.56
CA VAL A 26 77.48 8.42 -14.17
C VAL A 26 76.61 8.25 -15.40
N ASP A 27 75.62 7.37 -15.33
CA ASP A 27 74.72 7.05 -16.45
C ASP A 27 75.48 6.79 -17.78
N GLY A 28 76.57 6.03 -17.70
CA GLY A 28 77.44 5.71 -18.84
C GLY A 28 78.42 6.82 -19.28
N VAL A 29 78.38 8.00 -18.66
CA VAL A 29 79.33 9.11 -18.91
C VAL A 29 80.56 8.97 -18.00
N ASP A 30 81.75 8.93 -18.59
CA ASP A 30 83.00 8.80 -17.84
C ASP A 30 83.31 10.06 -17.03
N VAL A 31 83.46 9.89 -15.72
CA VAL A 31 83.85 10.96 -14.78
C VAL A 31 85.08 10.59 -13.96
N GLY A 32 85.65 9.41 -14.18
CA GLY A 32 86.74 8.88 -13.38
C GLY A 32 88.05 9.66 -13.57
N GLY A 33 88.74 9.96 -12.48
CA GLY A 33 90.00 10.72 -12.50
C GLY A 33 89.85 12.24 -12.68
N LEU A 34 88.63 12.75 -12.86
CA LEU A 34 88.37 14.19 -12.94
C LEU A 34 88.40 14.84 -11.55
N SER A 35 88.77 16.12 -11.50
CA SER A 35 88.55 16.94 -10.30
C SER A 35 87.06 17.15 -10.05
N ARG A 36 86.69 17.53 -8.82
CA ARG A 36 85.30 17.81 -8.45
C ARG A 36 84.60 18.75 -9.43
N ASP A 37 85.21 19.89 -9.76
CA ASP A 37 84.58 20.91 -10.61
C ASP A 37 84.49 20.49 -12.08
N GLU A 38 85.47 19.73 -12.58
CA GLU A 38 85.45 19.13 -13.91
C GLU A 38 84.36 18.06 -14.02
N ALA A 39 84.26 17.17 -13.03
CA ALA A 39 83.22 16.15 -12.96
C ALA A 39 81.81 16.77 -12.89
N ILE A 40 81.63 17.84 -12.10
CA ILE A 40 80.35 18.57 -12.02
C ILE A 40 79.99 19.15 -13.39
N THR A 41 80.97 19.72 -14.11
CA THR A 41 80.74 20.29 -15.44
C THR A 41 80.34 19.20 -16.44
N VAL A 42 81.03 18.05 -16.43
CA VAL A 42 80.71 16.92 -17.30
C VAL A 42 79.31 16.37 -17.01
N VAL A 43 78.96 16.10 -15.75
CA VAL A 43 77.63 15.62 -15.34
C VAL A 43 76.54 16.65 -15.68
N ARG A 44 76.81 17.95 -15.45
CA ARG A 44 75.87 19.02 -15.80
C ARG A 44 75.58 19.06 -17.30
N ASP A 45 76.61 18.97 -18.13
CA ASP A 45 76.48 19.16 -19.56
C ASP A 45 75.99 17.93 -20.31
N ARG A 46 76.44 16.74 -19.89
CA ARG A 46 76.11 15.48 -20.55
C ARG A 46 74.88 14.79 -19.98
N ILE A 47 74.48 15.07 -18.75
CA ILE A 47 73.36 14.38 -18.08
C ILE A 47 72.28 15.38 -17.68
N ALA A 48 72.61 16.41 -16.89
CA ALA A 48 71.59 17.32 -16.36
C ALA A 48 70.94 18.21 -17.44
N LYS A 49 71.68 18.64 -18.47
CA LYS A 49 71.13 19.41 -19.60
C LYS A 49 70.17 18.57 -20.46
N PRO A 50 70.52 17.34 -20.91
CA PRO A 50 69.57 16.46 -21.58
C PRO A 50 68.34 16.12 -20.73
N ALA A 51 68.52 15.85 -19.44
CA ALA A 51 67.45 15.58 -18.49
C ALA A 51 66.51 16.78 -18.23
N ALA A 52 66.87 17.98 -18.70
CA ALA A 52 66.05 19.19 -18.58
C ALA A 52 65.17 19.46 -19.81
N ARG A 53 65.21 18.59 -20.83
CA ARG A 53 64.32 18.70 -22.00
C ARG A 53 62.85 18.55 -21.58
N PRO A 54 61.90 19.21 -22.27
CA PRO A 54 60.48 19.02 -22.00
C PRO A 54 60.10 17.54 -22.16
N LEU A 55 59.27 17.05 -21.24
CA LEU A 55 58.65 15.74 -21.27
C LEU A 55 57.27 15.90 -21.89
N GLU A 56 56.91 15.00 -22.81
CA GLU A 56 55.61 15.00 -23.47
C GLU A 56 54.75 13.89 -22.88
N PHE A 57 53.62 14.28 -22.30
CA PHE A 57 52.60 13.36 -21.80
C PHE A 57 51.38 13.38 -22.70
N GLU A 58 50.73 12.23 -22.89
CA GLU A 58 49.54 12.09 -23.75
C GLU A 58 48.46 11.27 -23.03
N GLU A 59 47.20 11.68 -23.19
CA GLU A 59 46.01 10.90 -22.81
C GLU A 59 44.86 11.29 -23.73
N ASP A 60 44.19 10.31 -24.36
CA ASP A 60 43.10 10.52 -25.34
C ASP A 60 43.36 11.62 -26.40
N GLY A 61 44.61 11.74 -26.86
CA GLY A 61 45.03 12.73 -27.85
C GLY A 61 45.27 14.15 -27.28
N GLN A 62 45.08 14.36 -25.98
CA GLN A 62 45.47 15.59 -25.30
C GLN A 62 46.94 15.53 -24.88
N GLN A 63 47.75 16.42 -25.46
CA GLN A 63 49.18 16.49 -25.16
C GLN A 63 49.48 17.53 -24.06
N ILE A 64 50.23 17.11 -23.06
CA ILE A 64 50.66 17.95 -21.93
C ILE A 64 52.19 17.97 -21.90
N VAL A 65 52.76 19.15 -22.15
CA VAL A 65 54.21 19.33 -22.13
C VAL A 65 54.65 19.79 -20.74
N VAL A 66 55.50 18.99 -20.10
CA VAL A 66 55.99 19.23 -18.75
C VAL A 66 57.48 19.56 -18.80
N LYS A 67 57.88 20.70 -18.23
CA LYS A 67 59.30 21.00 -18.04
C LYS A 67 59.76 20.40 -16.71
N PRO A 68 60.77 19.51 -16.66
CA PRO A 68 61.19 18.83 -15.43
C PRO A 68 61.40 19.75 -14.22
N ARG A 69 62.12 20.88 -14.42
CA ARG A 69 62.34 21.88 -13.37
C ARG A 69 61.06 22.56 -12.86
N GLN A 70 60.03 22.70 -13.71
CA GLN A 70 58.73 23.23 -13.31
C GLN A 70 57.92 22.19 -12.52
N ALA A 71 58.04 20.92 -12.92
CA ALA A 71 57.51 19.77 -12.17
C ALA A 71 58.26 19.45 -10.87
N GLY A 72 59.30 20.20 -10.55
CA GLY A 72 60.09 19.99 -9.34
C GLY A 72 61.09 18.85 -9.43
N VAL A 73 61.38 18.30 -10.60
CA VAL A 73 62.34 17.20 -10.76
C VAL A 73 63.55 17.66 -11.58
N TRP A 74 64.75 17.45 -11.05
CA TRP A 74 65.97 17.70 -11.80
C TRP A 74 67.15 16.86 -11.33
N VAL A 75 68.08 16.57 -12.25
CA VAL A 75 69.38 15.98 -11.92
C VAL A 75 70.28 17.03 -11.27
N ASN A 76 70.80 16.73 -10.07
CA ASN A 76 71.72 17.60 -9.35
C ASN A 76 73.17 17.13 -9.54
N ALA A 77 73.89 17.77 -10.45
CA ALA A 77 75.28 17.44 -10.76
C ALA A 77 76.23 17.55 -9.56
N GLU A 78 76.03 18.53 -8.68
CA GLU A 78 76.87 18.75 -7.49
C GLU A 78 76.69 17.61 -6.48
N LYS A 79 75.44 17.32 -6.09
CA LYS A 79 75.14 16.21 -5.18
C LYS A 79 75.53 14.85 -5.75
N THR A 80 75.45 14.69 -7.08
CA THR A 80 75.88 13.46 -7.77
C THR A 80 77.39 13.27 -7.64
N VAL A 81 78.19 14.31 -7.88
CA VAL A 81 79.66 14.21 -7.77
C VAL A 81 80.09 14.14 -6.29
N ASP A 82 79.45 14.88 -5.41
CA ASP A 82 79.75 14.86 -3.96
C ASP A 82 79.52 13.47 -3.34
N SER A 83 78.51 12.72 -3.81
CA SER A 83 78.26 11.36 -3.32
C SER A 83 79.35 10.36 -3.76
N LEU A 84 79.96 10.59 -4.92
CA LEU A 84 81.11 9.81 -5.42
C LEU A 84 82.39 10.13 -4.63
N LEU A 85 82.58 11.39 -4.25
CA LEU A 85 83.75 11.84 -3.48
C LEU A 85 83.66 11.49 -1.99
N ALA A 86 82.46 11.40 -1.42
CA ALA A 86 82.24 11.08 -0.01
C ALA A 86 82.57 9.62 0.38
N GLY A 87 83.13 8.82 -0.54
CA GLY A 87 83.59 7.46 -0.26
C GLY A 87 82.45 6.46 0.02
N ARG A 88 81.19 6.86 -0.13
CA ARG A 88 80.00 6.04 0.18
C ARG A 88 79.93 4.73 -0.66
N PHE A 89 80.70 4.67 -1.74
CA PHE A 89 80.79 3.54 -2.66
C PHE A 89 82.18 2.88 -2.70
N GLN A 90 83.16 3.34 -1.93
CA GLN A 90 84.54 2.80 -1.93
C GLN A 90 84.58 1.32 -1.58
N TRP A 91 83.74 0.86 -0.64
CA TRP A 91 83.65 -0.55 -0.28
C TRP A 91 83.15 -1.46 -1.43
N ILE A 92 82.31 -0.94 -2.34
CA ILE A 92 81.82 -1.69 -3.51
C ILE A 92 82.93 -1.80 -4.56
N VAL A 93 83.68 -0.71 -4.75
CA VAL A 93 84.83 -0.64 -5.65
C VAL A 93 85.96 -1.58 -5.19
N ASP A 94 86.17 -1.70 -3.87
CA ASP A 94 87.17 -2.59 -3.28
C ASP A 94 86.78 -4.08 -3.33
N LEU A 95 85.47 -4.39 -3.36
CA LEU A 95 84.95 -5.78 -3.36
C LEU A 95 84.88 -6.39 -4.78
N LEU A 96 84.66 -5.59 -5.82
CA LEU A 96 84.43 -6.02 -7.21
C LEU A 96 85.63 -5.68 -8.12
N GLY A 97 86.80 -6.23 -7.79
CA GLY A 97 88.05 -5.97 -8.48
C GLY A 97 87.92 -5.77 -10.00
N THR A 98 88.47 -4.66 -10.50
CA THR A 98 88.62 -4.26 -11.92
C THR A 98 87.38 -3.85 -12.72
N ASP A 99 86.15 -3.99 -12.21
CA ASP A 99 84.93 -3.69 -12.96
C ASP A 99 84.53 -2.20 -12.95
N ARG A 100 83.93 -1.74 -14.06
CA ARG A 100 83.46 -0.36 -14.26
C ARG A 100 82.32 -0.08 -13.27
N THR A 101 82.42 0.99 -12.48
CA THR A 101 81.34 1.39 -11.56
C THR A 101 80.46 2.43 -12.25
N ASN A 102 79.24 2.04 -12.64
CA ASN A 102 78.25 2.98 -13.16
C ASN A 102 77.26 3.36 -12.06
N VAL A 103 77.08 4.66 -11.83
CA VAL A 103 76.24 5.20 -10.75
C VAL A 103 75.11 6.03 -11.35
N GLU A 104 73.92 5.92 -10.77
CA GLU A 104 72.79 6.74 -11.18
C GLU A 104 72.95 8.20 -10.70
N PRO A 105 72.51 9.18 -11.51
CA PRO A 105 72.55 10.57 -11.12
C PRO A 105 71.59 10.85 -9.95
N VAL A 106 72.00 11.72 -9.03
CA VAL A 106 71.15 12.14 -7.91
C VAL A 106 70.04 13.06 -8.43
N VAL A 107 68.81 12.54 -8.47
CA VAL A 107 67.60 13.29 -8.80
C VAL A 107 67.06 13.95 -7.54
N ILE A 108 66.76 15.25 -7.62
CA ILE A 108 66.06 16.00 -6.58
C ILE A 108 64.60 16.19 -7.00
N VAL A 109 63.69 15.92 -6.06
CA VAL A 109 62.26 16.15 -6.19
C VAL A 109 61.86 17.23 -5.18
N ASP A 110 61.25 18.30 -5.67
CA ASP A 110 60.57 19.34 -4.91
C ASP A 110 59.08 18.98 -4.85
N GLU A 111 58.66 18.43 -3.71
CA GLU A 111 57.32 17.87 -3.52
C GLU A 111 56.22 18.90 -3.78
N GLU A 112 56.40 20.16 -3.39
CA GLU A 112 55.40 21.20 -3.62
C GLU A 112 55.23 21.52 -5.12
N LYS A 113 56.34 21.56 -5.87
CA LYS A 113 56.28 21.76 -7.33
C LYS A 113 55.66 20.54 -8.02
N MET A 114 55.98 19.34 -7.55
CA MET A 114 55.38 18.10 -8.07
C MET A 114 53.87 18.10 -7.87
N ILE A 115 53.39 18.38 -6.65
CA ILE A 115 51.95 18.47 -6.33
C ILE A 115 51.25 19.49 -7.24
N ARG A 116 51.84 20.68 -7.41
CA ARG A 116 51.28 21.71 -8.31
C ARG A 116 51.22 21.25 -9.76
N GLN A 117 52.20 20.48 -10.22
CA GLN A 117 52.21 19.94 -11.58
C GLN A 117 51.15 18.86 -11.75
N ILE A 118 51.00 17.94 -10.79
CA ILE A 118 49.97 16.90 -10.81
C ILE A 118 48.58 17.51 -10.81
N ALA A 119 48.34 18.57 -10.02
CA ALA A 119 47.07 19.29 -10.02
C ALA A 119 46.70 19.88 -11.40
N VAL A 120 47.68 20.17 -12.26
CA VAL A 120 47.42 20.58 -13.65
C VAL A 120 46.93 19.39 -14.48
N PHE A 121 47.52 18.21 -14.31
CA PHE A 121 47.03 16.98 -14.96
C PHE A 121 45.61 16.65 -14.50
N GLU A 122 45.36 16.64 -13.19
CA GLU A 122 44.04 16.40 -12.62
C GLU A 122 43.01 17.38 -13.19
N ARG A 123 43.31 18.67 -13.22
CA ARG A 123 42.37 19.68 -13.75
C ARG A 123 42.05 19.50 -15.23
N LEU A 124 43.01 19.03 -16.03
CA LEU A 124 42.85 18.90 -17.47
C LEU A 124 42.22 17.57 -17.89
N LEU A 125 42.49 16.50 -17.15
CA LEU A 125 42.14 15.13 -17.54
C LEU A 125 41.03 14.52 -16.68
N THR A 126 40.76 15.06 -15.49
CA THR A 126 39.71 14.52 -14.62
C THR A 126 38.34 14.79 -15.21
N THR A 127 37.56 13.72 -15.40
CA THR A 127 36.17 13.79 -15.82
C THR A 127 35.30 13.00 -14.84
N THR A 128 34.16 13.55 -14.45
CA THR A 128 33.23 12.87 -13.54
C THR A 128 32.40 11.84 -14.32
N PRO A 129 32.13 10.65 -13.75
CA PRO A 129 31.20 9.70 -14.34
C PRO A 129 29.83 10.33 -14.57
N VAL A 130 29.18 9.96 -15.67
CA VAL A 130 27.82 10.38 -16.01
C VAL A 130 26.90 9.17 -15.88
N GLU A 131 25.88 9.29 -15.04
CA GLU A 131 24.91 8.24 -14.82
C GLU A 131 24.07 7.98 -16.08
N SER A 132 23.71 6.72 -16.29
CA SER A 132 22.75 6.32 -17.32
C SER A 132 21.31 6.50 -16.83
N SER A 133 20.36 6.64 -17.74
CA SER A 133 18.93 6.53 -17.44
C SER A 133 18.26 5.56 -18.40
N LEU A 134 17.36 4.73 -17.90
CA LEU A 134 16.57 3.80 -18.70
C LEU A 134 15.13 3.78 -18.19
N SER A 135 14.17 3.98 -19.09
CA SER A 135 12.75 3.79 -18.80
C SER A 135 12.02 3.20 -20.00
N VAL A 136 10.94 2.48 -19.73
CA VAL A 136 10.11 1.83 -20.75
C VAL A 136 8.66 2.28 -20.54
N ASN A 137 7.99 2.67 -21.63
CA ASN A 137 6.57 3.04 -21.62
C ASN A 137 5.93 2.55 -22.91
N GLY A 138 4.98 1.62 -22.80
CA GLY A 138 4.36 0.96 -23.94
C GLY A 138 5.40 0.27 -24.84
N LYS A 139 5.66 0.85 -26.01
CA LYS A 139 6.68 0.34 -26.96
C LYS A 139 7.93 1.23 -27.02
N SER A 140 7.95 2.32 -26.27
CA SER A 140 9.02 3.31 -26.29
C SER A 140 10.01 3.01 -25.18
N VAL A 141 11.29 2.98 -25.54
CA VAL A 141 12.41 2.90 -24.60
C VAL A 141 13.12 4.25 -24.62
N ASP A 142 13.15 4.92 -23.47
CA ASP A 142 13.92 6.15 -23.28
C ASP A 142 15.21 5.81 -22.54
N TYR A 143 16.33 5.93 -23.24
CA TYR A 143 17.65 5.55 -22.77
C TYR A 143 18.65 6.69 -23.00
N SER A 144 19.29 7.12 -21.92
CA SER A 144 20.47 7.99 -21.98
C SER A 144 21.70 7.19 -21.54
N PRO A 145 22.73 7.06 -22.39
CA PRO A 145 23.91 6.26 -22.07
C PRO A 145 24.74 6.92 -20.96
N GLY A 146 25.23 6.08 -20.04
CA GLY A 146 26.21 6.49 -19.05
C GLY A 146 27.59 6.67 -19.68
N ARG A 147 28.47 7.40 -19.02
CA ARG A 147 29.87 7.55 -19.44
C ARG A 147 30.78 7.38 -18.24
N GLN A 148 31.85 6.61 -18.43
CA GLN A 148 32.91 6.47 -17.43
C GLN A 148 33.57 7.83 -17.17
N GLY A 149 33.90 8.07 -15.91
CA GLY A 149 34.80 9.13 -15.51
C GLY A 149 36.24 8.68 -15.54
N LYS A 150 37.15 9.62 -15.37
CA LYS A 150 38.58 9.38 -15.29
C LYS A 150 39.17 10.28 -14.21
N THR A 151 40.07 9.74 -13.41
CA THR A 151 40.94 10.48 -12.50
C THR A 151 42.39 10.13 -12.80
N VAL A 152 43.32 11.00 -12.42
CA VAL A 152 44.76 10.75 -12.63
C VAL A 152 45.28 9.84 -11.52
N ASP A 153 46.02 8.79 -11.86
CA ASP A 153 46.76 8.01 -10.85
C ASP A 153 47.96 8.84 -10.39
N VAL A 154 47.80 9.51 -9.24
CA VAL A 154 48.81 10.42 -8.69
C VAL A 154 50.12 9.70 -8.39
N GLU A 155 50.07 8.46 -7.89
CA GLU A 155 51.27 7.71 -7.50
C GLU A 155 52.04 7.26 -8.74
N GLU A 156 51.35 6.65 -9.69
CA GLU A 156 51.95 6.16 -10.93
C GLU A 156 52.44 7.33 -11.81
N LEU A 157 51.71 8.46 -11.84
CA LEU A 157 52.14 9.64 -12.58
C LEU A 157 53.39 10.27 -11.97
N THR A 158 53.48 10.35 -10.64
CA THR A 158 54.68 10.85 -9.94
C THR A 158 55.90 10.01 -10.30
N ASN A 159 55.74 8.68 -10.28
CA ASN A 159 56.80 7.74 -10.66
C ASN A 159 57.17 7.86 -12.14
N SER A 160 56.19 8.07 -13.01
CA SER A 160 56.39 8.28 -14.44
C SER A 160 57.17 9.58 -14.73
N ILE A 161 56.83 10.69 -14.07
CA ILE A 161 57.58 11.96 -14.18
C ILE A 161 59.01 11.79 -13.69
N ARG A 162 59.22 11.12 -12.55
CA ARG A 162 60.55 10.91 -11.97
C ARG A 162 61.46 10.07 -12.87
N SER A 163 60.95 8.94 -13.35
CA SER A 163 61.70 8.02 -14.23
C SER A 163 61.98 8.62 -15.59
N SER A 164 61.08 9.44 -16.13
CA SER A 164 61.26 10.11 -17.43
C SER A 164 62.40 11.13 -17.46
N VAL A 165 62.89 11.58 -16.29
CA VAL A 165 64.05 12.49 -16.19
C VAL A 165 65.37 11.73 -16.31
N THR A 166 65.42 10.47 -15.87
CA THR A 166 66.62 9.61 -15.97
C THR A 166 66.60 8.76 -17.23
N GLU A 167 65.42 8.38 -17.70
CA GLU A 167 65.21 7.59 -18.92
C GLU A 167 64.28 8.35 -19.88
N PRO A 168 64.80 9.30 -20.67
CA PRO A 168 63.97 10.15 -21.52
C PRO A 168 63.24 9.32 -22.58
N ARG A 169 61.90 9.38 -22.57
CA ARG A 169 61.04 8.81 -23.60
C ARG A 169 60.50 9.92 -24.49
N ALA A 170 60.20 9.60 -25.74
CA ALA A 170 59.63 10.57 -26.68
C ALA A 170 58.21 11.00 -26.28
N LYS A 171 57.42 10.07 -25.73
CA LYS A 171 56.07 10.28 -25.21
C LYS A 171 55.81 9.34 -24.02
N VAL A 172 55.00 9.79 -23.06
CA VAL A 172 54.63 9.04 -21.86
C VAL A 172 53.11 9.11 -21.70
N ASP A 173 52.44 7.96 -21.66
CA ASP A 173 50.99 7.92 -21.40
C ASP A 173 50.72 8.34 -19.95
N VAL A 174 49.69 9.15 -19.71
CA VAL A 174 49.30 9.53 -18.35
C VAL A 174 48.56 8.37 -17.71
N PRO A 175 49.02 7.83 -16.57
CA PRO A 175 48.28 6.79 -15.88
C PRO A 175 47.00 7.38 -15.28
N VAL A 176 45.87 6.78 -15.63
CA VAL A 176 44.54 7.20 -15.20
C VAL A 176 43.79 6.04 -14.56
N ILE A 177 42.96 6.36 -13.57
CA ILE A 177 42.02 5.44 -12.95
C ILE A 177 40.66 5.71 -13.59
N ILE A 178 40.06 4.66 -14.17
CA ILE A 178 38.72 4.73 -14.75
C ILE A 178 37.70 4.56 -13.62
N GLU A 179 36.77 5.51 -13.52
CA GLU A 179 35.69 5.48 -12.55
C GLU A 179 34.37 5.13 -13.24
N GLU A 180 33.75 4.02 -12.84
CA GLU A 180 32.43 3.63 -13.33
C GLU A 180 31.33 4.49 -12.70
N PRO A 181 30.25 4.80 -13.44
CA PRO A 181 29.02 5.31 -12.83
C PRO A 181 28.40 4.27 -11.89
N THR A 182 27.41 4.69 -11.11
CA THR A 182 26.69 3.83 -10.15
C THR A 182 26.15 2.57 -10.82
N VAL A 183 25.63 2.71 -12.04
CA VAL A 183 25.37 1.59 -12.93
C VAL A 183 26.43 1.56 -14.00
N SER A 184 27.14 0.42 -14.14
CA SER A 184 28.20 0.29 -15.14
C SER A 184 27.68 0.53 -16.56
N VAL A 185 28.53 1.10 -17.42
CA VAL A 185 28.15 1.39 -18.82
C VAL A 185 27.73 0.11 -19.55
N ALA A 186 28.45 -0.99 -19.33
CA ALA A 186 28.14 -2.29 -19.92
C ALA A 186 26.77 -2.82 -19.48
N SER A 187 26.40 -2.68 -18.19
CA SER A 187 25.08 -3.09 -17.71
C SER A 187 23.96 -2.22 -18.30
N ALA A 188 24.19 -0.90 -18.39
CA ALA A 188 23.23 0.03 -19.00
C ALA A 188 22.95 -0.27 -20.48
N GLU A 189 23.99 -0.58 -21.25
CA GLU A 189 23.86 -0.97 -22.65
C GLU A 189 23.13 -2.31 -22.82
N ALA A 190 23.47 -3.31 -21.98
CA ALA A 190 22.82 -4.61 -21.99
C ALA A 190 21.32 -4.50 -21.63
N ALA A 191 20.98 -3.69 -20.62
CA ALA A 191 19.60 -3.45 -20.21
C ALA A 191 18.79 -2.72 -21.29
N ASN A 192 19.38 -1.73 -21.97
CA ASN A 192 18.74 -1.08 -23.11
C ASN A 192 18.48 -2.06 -24.27
N ALA A 193 19.46 -2.89 -24.62
CA ALA A 193 19.28 -3.93 -25.64
C ALA A 193 18.17 -4.92 -25.25
N PHE A 194 18.12 -5.33 -23.99
CA PHE A 194 17.05 -6.17 -23.45
C PHE A 194 15.68 -5.47 -23.54
N ALA A 195 15.57 -4.19 -23.15
CA ALA A 195 14.33 -3.42 -23.22
C ALA A 195 13.79 -3.34 -24.67
N LEU A 196 14.66 -3.03 -25.63
CA LEU A 196 14.31 -2.98 -27.05
C LEU A 196 13.83 -4.34 -27.56
N SER A 197 14.50 -5.43 -27.17
CA SER A 197 14.06 -6.79 -27.48
C SER A 197 12.70 -7.10 -26.85
N ALA A 198 12.50 -6.76 -25.57
CA ALA A 198 11.26 -7.05 -24.84
C ALA A 198 10.05 -6.43 -25.54
N VAL A 199 10.14 -5.17 -25.97
CA VAL A 199 9.02 -4.45 -26.61
C VAL A 199 8.93 -4.64 -28.14
N SER A 200 9.77 -5.49 -28.73
CA SER A 200 9.81 -5.71 -30.19
C SER A 200 8.56 -6.40 -30.77
N GLY A 201 7.80 -7.13 -29.95
CA GLY A 201 6.61 -7.85 -30.40
C GLY A 201 5.74 -8.45 -29.29
N PRO A 202 4.61 -9.06 -29.61
CA PRO A 202 3.77 -9.69 -28.61
C PRO A 202 4.36 -11.01 -28.09
N VAL A 203 3.82 -11.50 -26.98
CA VAL A 203 4.08 -12.86 -26.44
C VAL A 203 2.77 -13.62 -26.40
N LYS A 204 2.72 -14.80 -27.00
CA LYS A 204 1.57 -15.71 -26.88
C LYS A 204 1.71 -16.57 -25.64
N VAL A 205 0.63 -16.70 -24.90
CA VAL A 205 0.55 -17.49 -23.67
C VAL A 205 -0.48 -18.58 -23.88
N ALA A 206 -0.08 -19.84 -23.73
CA ALA A 206 -0.97 -20.98 -23.74
C ALA A 206 -1.12 -21.55 -22.32
N ALA A 207 -2.36 -21.76 -21.88
CA ALA A 207 -2.68 -22.43 -20.63
C ALA A 207 -3.80 -23.45 -20.91
N GLY A 208 -3.48 -24.74 -20.79
CA GLY A 208 -4.40 -25.82 -21.20
C GLY A 208 -4.82 -25.68 -22.67
N SER A 209 -6.12 -25.50 -22.92
CA SER A 209 -6.67 -25.23 -24.25
C SER A 209 -6.83 -23.74 -24.57
N ALA A 210 -6.66 -22.86 -23.57
CA ALA A 210 -6.78 -21.43 -23.74
C ALA A 210 -5.48 -20.83 -24.30
N VAL A 211 -5.62 -19.84 -25.18
CA VAL A 211 -4.49 -19.11 -25.77
C VAL A 211 -4.79 -17.63 -25.75
N ALA A 212 -3.93 -16.86 -25.12
CA ALA A 212 -3.99 -15.40 -25.08
C ALA A 212 -2.73 -14.78 -25.69
N THR A 213 -2.78 -13.49 -26.00
CA THR A 213 -1.63 -12.75 -26.53
C THR A 213 -1.43 -11.49 -25.73
N ILE A 214 -0.26 -11.36 -25.09
CA ILE A 214 0.16 -10.14 -24.41
C ILE A 214 0.74 -9.20 -25.47
N PRO A 215 0.13 -8.01 -25.70
CA PRO A 215 0.67 -7.03 -26.63
C PRO A 215 2.02 -6.49 -26.16
N ALA A 216 2.91 -6.16 -27.11
CA ALA A 216 4.21 -5.55 -26.81
C ALA A 216 4.13 -4.29 -25.93
N ALA A 217 3.07 -3.50 -26.08
CA ALA A 217 2.85 -2.30 -25.27
C ALA A 217 2.65 -2.65 -23.79
N VAL A 218 1.82 -3.66 -23.50
CA VAL A 218 1.58 -4.15 -22.13
C VAL A 218 2.87 -4.72 -21.52
N ILE A 219 3.70 -5.40 -22.33
CA ILE A 219 5.01 -5.88 -21.87
C ILE A 219 5.90 -4.71 -21.42
N GLY A 220 5.94 -3.62 -22.19
CA GLY A 220 6.72 -2.45 -21.80
C GLY A 220 6.13 -1.69 -20.62
N ASP A 221 4.80 -1.62 -20.48
CA ASP A 221 4.15 -1.03 -19.32
C ASP A 221 4.38 -1.84 -18.03
N ALA A 222 4.52 -3.17 -18.15
CA ALA A 222 4.85 -4.04 -17.03
C ALA A 222 6.35 -4.11 -16.73
N LEU A 223 7.24 -3.71 -17.66
CA LEU A 223 8.69 -3.86 -17.54
C LEU A 223 9.32 -2.68 -16.79
N SER A 224 10.05 -3.00 -15.72
CA SER A 224 10.85 -2.03 -14.97
C SER A 224 12.25 -2.55 -14.70
N PHE A 225 13.19 -1.65 -14.40
CA PHE A 225 14.57 -1.99 -14.09
C PHE A 225 14.92 -1.49 -12.68
N GLY A 226 15.24 -2.42 -11.78
CA GLY A 226 15.85 -2.12 -10.49
C GLY A 226 17.36 -2.08 -10.58
N VAL A 227 18.03 -1.39 -9.65
CA VAL A 227 19.50 -1.42 -9.55
C VAL A 227 19.89 -2.36 -8.41
N VAL A 228 20.64 -3.41 -8.72
CA VAL A 228 21.18 -4.37 -7.74
C VAL A 228 22.68 -4.52 -7.99
N ASN A 229 23.51 -4.24 -6.98
CA ASN A 229 24.97 -4.31 -7.08
C ASN A 229 25.58 -3.52 -8.26
N GLY A 230 24.99 -2.38 -8.62
CA GLY A 230 25.46 -1.54 -9.73
C GLY A 230 25.09 -2.08 -11.13
N GLU A 231 24.12 -2.99 -11.20
CA GLU A 231 23.58 -3.52 -12.46
C GLU A 231 22.07 -3.27 -12.55
N TYR A 232 21.59 -3.01 -13.76
CA TYR A 232 20.16 -3.01 -14.04
C TYR A 232 19.63 -4.44 -14.10
N VAL A 233 18.63 -4.73 -13.28
CA VAL A 233 17.93 -6.02 -13.23
C VAL A 233 16.48 -5.81 -13.67
N PRO A 234 16.04 -6.44 -14.78
CA PRO A 234 14.66 -6.32 -15.24
C PRO A 234 13.69 -7.06 -14.31
N SER A 235 12.50 -6.50 -14.14
CA SER A 235 11.38 -7.13 -13.45
C SER A 235 10.07 -6.82 -14.17
N LEU A 236 9.10 -7.72 -14.06
CA LEU A 236 7.77 -7.56 -14.66
C LEU A 236 6.71 -7.46 -13.58
N ASP A 237 5.80 -6.50 -13.74
CA ASP A 237 4.58 -6.43 -12.96
C ASP A 237 3.63 -7.57 -13.37
N ALA A 238 3.44 -8.52 -12.46
CA ALA A 238 2.66 -9.72 -12.70
C ALA A 238 1.17 -9.43 -12.89
N THR A 239 0.65 -8.42 -12.19
CA THR A 239 -0.77 -8.05 -12.21
C THR A 239 -1.11 -7.38 -13.53
N VAL A 240 -0.29 -6.45 -14.03
CA VAL A 240 -0.48 -5.81 -15.35
C VAL A 240 -0.50 -6.85 -16.47
N LEU A 241 0.42 -7.82 -16.43
CA LEU A 241 0.44 -8.91 -17.42
C LEU A 241 -0.80 -9.81 -17.32
N TYR A 242 -1.21 -10.16 -16.11
CA TYR A 242 -2.36 -11.02 -15.87
C TYR A 242 -3.66 -10.37 -16.31
N GLU A 243 -3.92 -9.12 -15.95
CA GLU A 243 -5.13 -8.38 -16.34
C GLU A 243 -5.33 -8.40 -17.86
N ALA A 244 -4.26 -8.22 -18.63
CA ALA A 244 -4.29 -8.20 -20.09
C ALA A 244 -4.67 -9.55 -20.74
N VAL A 245 -4.52 -10.67 -20.04
CA VAL A 245 -4.84 -12.01 -20.55
C VAL A 245 -5.91 -12.73 -19.74
N SER A 246 -6.36 -12.14 -18.64
CA SER A 246 -7.24 -12.76 -17.65
C SER A 246 -8.57 -13.21 -18.25
N GLU A 247 -9.14 -12.44 -19.19
CA GLU A 247 -10.38 -12.80 -19.89
C GLU A 247 -10.22 -14.01 -20.83
N ASP A 248 -9.10 -14.07 -21.54
CA ASP A 248 -8.79 -15.13 -22.50
C ASP A 248 -8.29 -16.42 -21.83
N LEU A 249 -7.69 -16.30 -20.64
CA LEU A 249 -7.13 -17.41 -19.84
C LEU A 249 -7.99 -17.77 -18.62
N GLN A 250 -9.27 -17.36 -18.57
CA GLN A 250 -10.18 -17.84 -17.53
C GLN A 250 -10.26 -19.36 -17.64
N GLY A 251 -9.77 -20.08 -16.64
CA GLY A 251 -10.06 -21.49 -16.52
C GLY A 251 -11.58 -21.68 -16.47
N SER A 252 -12.05 -22.85 -16.87
CA SER A 252 -13.49 -23.16 -16.99
C SER A 252 -14.31 -22.90 -15.72
N GLU A 253 -13.68 -22.67 -14.56
CA GLU A 253 -14.34 -22.42 -13.28
C GLU A 253 -13.70 -21.23 -12.54
N LYS A 254 -14.50 -20.21 -12.24
CA LYS A 254 -14.08 -19.06 -11.42
C LYS A 254 -13.94 -19.45 -9.94
N PRO A 255 -13.02 -18.82 -9.19
CA PRO A 255 -12.97 -18.99 -7.76
C PRO A 255 -14.30 -18.56 -7.12
N ARG A 256 -14.69 -19.25 -6.05
CA ARG A 256 -15.90 -18.96 -5.28
C ARG A 256 -15.51 -18.76 -3.82
N ASN A 257 -15.87 -17.61 -3.26
CA ASN A 257 -15.65 -17.31 -1.85
C ASN A 257 -16.39 -18.29 -0.94
N ALA A 258 -15.81 -18.51 0.24
CA ALA A 258 -16.53 -19.08 1.36
C ALA A 258 -17.67 -18.13 1.77
N ARG A 259 -18.70 -18.65 2.40
CA ARG A 259 -19.75 -17.84 3.03
C ARG A 259 -20.32 -18.56 4.23
N PHE A 260 -20.91 -17.79 5.13
CA PHE A 260 -21.75 -18.34 6.18
C PHE A 260 -23.16 -18.59 5.65
N GLU A 261 -23.80 -19.66 6.14
CA GLU A 261 -25.18 -20.00 5.83
C GLU A 261 -25.86 -20.52 7.10
N VAL A 262 -27.04 -19.98 7.42
CA VAL A 262 -27.86 -20.49 8.51
C VAL A 262 -28.71 -21.65 7.99
N ARG A 263 -28.57 -22.82 8.62
CA ARG A 263 -29.34 -24.01 8.28
C ARG A 263 -30.75 -23.96 8.89
N LYS A 264 -31.66 -24.76 8.33
CA LYS A 264 -33.03 -24.93 8.84
C LYS A 264 -33.12 -25.47 10.27
N ASP A 265 -32.05 -26.09 10.77
CA ASP A 265 -31.95 -26.59 12.16
C ASP A 265 -31.49 -25.51 13.16
N GLY A 266 -31.27 -24.27 12.70
CA GLY A 266 -30.79 -23.18 13.54
C GLY A 266 -29.30 -23.24 13.84
N SER A 267 -28.50 -23.89 12.99
CA SER A 267 -27.03 -23.89 13.10
C SER A 267 -26.38 -23.10 11.95
N ILE A 268 -25.28 -22.40 12.24
CA ILE A 268 -24.46 -21.74 11.22
C ILE A 268 -23.44 -22.71 10.63
N GLN A 269 -23.30 -22.71 9.31
CA GLN A 269 -22.27 -23.48 8.60
C GLN A 269 -21.43 -22.59 7.70
N ILE A 270 -20.17 -22.98 7.49
CA ILE A 270 -19.34 -22.43 6.44
C ILE A 270 -19.61 -23.24 5.17
N VAL A 271 -20.07 -22.56 4.12
CA VAL A 271 -20.03 -23.11 2.77
C VAL A 271 -18.62 -22.92 2.24
N PRO A 272 -17.87 -24.00 1.96
CA PRO A 272 -16.46 -23.88 1.61
C PRO A 272 -16.24 -23.06 0.35
N SER A 273 -15.14 -22.30 0.38
CA SER A 273 -14.57 -21.68 -0.81
C SER A 273 -14.14 -22.75 -1.80
N ARG A 274 -14.12 -22.39 -3.08
CA ARG A 274 -13.59 -23.24 -4.15
C ARG A 274 -12.56 -22.43 -4.91
N ALA A 275 -11.34 -22.94 -5.01
CA ALA A 275 -10.34 -22.36 -5.91
C ALA A 275 -10.83 -22.47 -7.35
N GLY A 276 -10.59 -21.42 -8.14
CA GLY A 276 -10.85 -21.42 -9.58
C GLY A 276 -9.69 -22.04 -10.36
N GLY A 277 -9.94 -22.33 -11.63
CA GLY A 277 -8.89 -22.61 -12.60
C GLY A 277 -8.36 -21.31 -13.20
N GLY A 278 -7.05 -21.17 -13.32
CA GLY A 278 -6.46 -20.01 -13.98
C GLY A 278 -4.95 -20.05 -13.96
N VAL A 279 -4.34 -19.01 -14.49
CA VAL A 279 -2.89 -18.86 -14.49
C VAL A 279 -2.44 -18.08 -13.26
N ASN A 280 -1.46 -18.60 -12.52
CA ASN A 280 -0.84 -17.86 -11.41
C ASN A 280 -0.03 -16.67 -11.97
N GLU A 281 -0.27 -15.47 -11.41
CA GLU A 281 0.36 -14.23 -11.90
C GLU A 281 1.90 -14.29 -11.88
N ALA A 282 2.48 -14.78 -10.78
CA ALA A 282 3.94 -14.85 -10.64
C ALA A 282 4.55 -15.85 -11.63
N ALA A 283 3.90 -16.99 -11.85
CA ALA A 283 4.31 -17.97 -12.85
C ALA A 283 4.21 -17.42 -14.27
N LEU A 284 3.17 -16.63 -14.57
CA LEU A 284 3.03 -15.93 -15.85
C LEU A 284 4.17 -14.96 -16.09
N ALA A 285 4.48 -14.09 -15.12
CA ALA A 285 5.56 -13.12 -15.24
C ALA A 285 6.92 -13.79 -15.47
N GLN A 286 7.22 -14.87 -14.75
CA GLN A 286 8.45 -15.65 -14.94
C GLN A 286 8.52 -16.30 -16.33
N ALA A 287 7.42 -16.92 -16.78
CA ALA A 287 7.38 -17.55 -18.09
C ALA A 287 7.60 -16.52 -19.20
N VAL A 288 6.92 -15.38 -19.14
CA VAL A 288 7.07 -14.27 -20.09
C VAL A 288 8.50 -13.73 -20.08
N MET A 289 9.08 -13.46 -18.90
CA MET A 289 10.46 -12.97 -18.76
C MET A 289 11.47 -13.84 -19.51
N SER A 290 11.28 -15.16 -19.46
CA SER A 290 12.22 -16.12 -20.08
C SER A 290 12.34 -16.01 -21.61
N VAL A 291 11.36 -15.38 -22.29
CA VAL A 291 11.35 -15.21 -23.75
C VAL A 291 11.57 -13.78 -24.23
N LEU A 292 11.65 -12.79 -23.32
CA LEU A 292 11.77 -11.37 -23.70
C LEU A 292 13.13 -11.00 -24.31
N SER A 293 14.18 -11.74 -23.99
CA SER A 293 15.52 -11.59 -24.60
C SER A 293 15.59 -12.08 -26.05
N GLN A 294 14.55 -12.74 -26.56
CA GLN A 294 14.49 -13.19 -27.94
C GLN A 294 13.96 -12.07 -28.86
N GLU A 295 14.76 -11.70 -29.85
CA GLU A 295 14.32 -10.78 -30.90
C GLU A 295 13.26 -11.44 -31.81
N VAL A 296 12.20 -10.68 -32.09
CA VAL A 296 11.16 -11.08 -33.04
C VAL A 296 11.63 -10.75 -34.46
N THR A 297 12.40 -11.66 -35.07
CA THR A 297 12.69 -11.64 -36.52
C THR A 297 11.57 -12.35 -37.30
N GLU A 298 11.35 -11.98 -38.58
CA GLU A 298 10.36 -12.66 -39.44
C GLU A 298 10.45 -14.19 -39.33
N GLY A 299 9.43 -14.80 -38.70
CA GLY A 299 9.30 -16.25 -38.52
C GLY A 299 9.47 -16.79 -37.09
N ARG A 300 10.04 -16.04 -36.14
CA ARG A 300 10.11 -16.46 -34.72
C ARG A 300 8.95 -15.86 -33.91
N LYS A 301 8.13 -16.72 -33.30
CA LYS A 301 7.05 -16.32 -32.39
C LYS A 301 7.53 -16.54 -30.96
N ARG A 302 7.28 -15.55 -30.08
CA ARG A 302 7.46 -15.72 -28.64
C ARG A 302 6.22 -16.40 -28.09
N GLU A 303 6.35 -17.66 -27.69
CA GLU A 303 5.26 -18.46 -27.16
C GLU A 303 5.72 -19.09 -25.85
N VAL A 304 4.89 -18.99 -24.82
CA VAL A 304 5.11 -19.59 -23.50
C VAL A 304 3.92 -20.45 -23.13
N VAL A 305 4.19 -21.59 -22.52
CA VAL A 305 3.17 -22.46 -21.96
C VAL A 305 3.21 -22.29 -20.45
N VAL A 306 2.09 -21.91 -19.86
CA VAL A 306 1.95 -21.79 -18.40
C VAL A 306 0.98 -22.86 -17.93
N THR A 307 1.31 -23.54 -16.84
CA THR A 307 0.43 -24.56 -16.26
C THR A 307 -0.80 -23.89 -15.66
N GLU A 308 -2.00 -24.36 -16.00
CA GLU A 308 -3.22 -23.99 -15.27
C GLU A 308 -3.05 -24.42 -13.81
N GLY A 309 -3.10 -23.44 -12.91
CA GLY A 309 -3.04 -23.62 -11.47
C GLY A 309 -4.39 -23.38 -10.81
N GLN A 310 -4.41 -23.48 -9.48
CA GLN A 310 -5.53 -23.06 -8.66
C GLN A 310 -5.38 -21.59 -8.30
N VAL A 311 -6.38 -20.78 -8.62
CA VAL A 311 -6.51 -19.41 -8.12
C VAL A 311 -7.34 -19.47 -6.84
N PRO A 312 -6.80 -19.10 -5.66
CA PRO A 312 -7.56 -19.10 -4.43
C PRO A 312 -8.75 -18.13 -4.52
N ALA A 313 -9.77 -18.36 -3.71
CA ALA A 313 -10.84 -17.41 -3.55
C ALA A 313 -10.38 -16.21 -2.70
N ASP A 314 -10.93 -15.02 -2.94
CA ASP A 314 -10.61 -13.81 -2.17
C ASP A 314 -10.90 -13.99 -0.67
N PHE A 315 -11.93 -14.78 -0.36
CA PHE A 315 -12.27 -15.18 0.99
C PHE A 315 -12.32 -16.70 1.07
N THR A 316 -11.30 -17.29 1.68
CA THR A 316 -11.10 -18.74 1.72
C THR A 316 -11.90 -19.40 2.84
N THR A 317 -12.02 -20.72 2.78
CA THR A 317 -12.58 -21.52 3.89
C THR A 317 -11.78 -21.32 5.17
N ALA A 318 -10.45 -21.20 5.06
CA ALA A 318 -9.58 -20.97 6.21
C ALA A 318 -9.83 -19.60 6.85
N ASP A 319 -10.09 -18.57 6.04
CA ASP A 319 -10.44 -17.23 6.53
C ASP A 319 -11.78 -17.28 7.29
N ALA A 320 -12.78 -17.96 6.74
CA ALA A 320 -14.08 -18.14 7.39
C ALA A 320 -13.96 -18.91 8.73
N GLU A 321 -13.13 -19.95 8.77
CA GLU A 321 -12.85 -20.72 10.00
C GLU A 321 -12.12 -19.87 11.05
N ALA A 322 -11.19 -19.01 10.62
CA ALA A 322 -10.42 -18.13 11.49
C ALA A 322 -11.29 -17.06 12.17
N LEU A 323 -12.43 -16.67 11.59
CA LEU A 323 -13.37 -15.73 12.22
C LEU A 323 -14.04 -16.29 13.48
N GLY A 324 -14.07 -17.61 13.67
CA GLY A 324 -14.57 -18.22 14.91
C GLY A 324 -16.06 -18.02 15.17
N ILE A 325 -16.87 -17.71 14.15
CA ILE A 325 -18.32 -17.57 14.24
C ILE A 325 -18.94 -18.97 14.38
N LYS A 326 -19.48 -19.28 15.57
CA LYS A 326 -19.89 -20.66 15.93
C LYS A 326 -21.29 -20.77 16.50
N GLU A 327 -21.80 -19.73 17.13
CA GLU A 327 -23.03 -19.79 17.91
C GLU A 327 -23.91 -18.57 17.70
N GLN A 328 -25.21 -18.76 17.94
CA GLN A 328 -26.19 -17.68 17.90
C GLN A 328 -26.08 -16.82 19.17
N LEU A 329 -25.89 -15.52 18.97
CA LEU A 329 -25.86 -14.50 20.01
C LEU A 329 -27.25 -13.92 20.28
N SER A 330 -28.09 -13.81 19.25
CA SER A 330 -29.49 -13.45 19.39
C SER A 330 -30.31 -13.79 18.14
N SER A 331 -31.63 -13.92 18.31
CA SER A 331 -32.62 -13.94 17.25
C SER A 331 -33.73 -12.93 17.54
N PHE A 332 -34.16 -12.15 16.54
CA PHE A 332 -35.33 -11.30 16.71
C PHE A 332 -36.18 -11.19 15.45
N THR A 333 -37.48 -11.45 15.60
CA THR A 333 -38.48 -11.31 14.52
C THR A 333 -39.36 -10.09 14.72
N GLN A 334 -39.25 -9.12 13.82
CA GLN A 334 -40.18 -8.00 13.72
C GLN A 334 -41.34 -8.34 12.79
N LYS A 335 -42.56 -8.39 13.32
CA LYS A 335 -43.80 -8.53 12.52
C LYS A 335 -44.27 -7.18 11.97
N PHE A 336 -44.84 -7.17 10.78
CA PHE A 336 -45.47 -6.00 10.16
C PHE A 336 -46.68 -6.41 9.33
N LEU A 337 -47.65 -5.50 9.17
CA LEU A 337 -48.80 -5.77 8.30
C LEU A 337 -48.33 -5.77 6.84
N TYR A 338 -48.88 -6.69 6.06
CA TYR A 338 -48.64 -6.76 4.63
C TYR A 338 -48.99 -5.42 3.95
N ALA A 339 -48.08 -4.98 3.10
CA ALA A 339 -48.34 -3.98 2.07
C ALA A 339 -47.28 -4.17 0.98
N PRO A 340 -47.62 -4.08 -0.32
CA PRO A 340 -46.65 -4.33 -1.39
C PRO A 340 -45.35 -3.51 -1.23
N TYR A 341 -45.46 -2.23 -0.87
CA TYR A 341 -44.28 -1.38 -0.64
C TYR A 341 -43.42 -1.82 0.55
N ARG A 342 -44.01 -2.45 1.58
CA ARG A 342 -43.25 -2.95 2.75
C ARG A 342 -42.47 -4.18 2.38
N VAL A 343 -43.09 -5.11 1.63
CA VAL A 343 -42.39 -6.29 1.13
C VAL A 343 -41.17 -5.88 0.31
N THR A 344 -41.34 -4.93 -0.62
CA THR A 344 -40.22 -4.40 -1.41
C THR A 344 -39.18 -3.68 -0.55
N ASN A 345 -39.57 -2.69 0.27
CA ASN A 345 -38.62 -1.82 0.95
C ASN A 345 -37.92 -2.50 2.14
N ILE A 346 -38.64 -3.31 2.91
CA ILE A 346 -38.06 -4.07 4.02
C ILE A 346 -37.22 -5.21 3.44
N GLY A 347 -37.67 -5.86 2.35
CA GLY A 347 -36.93 -6.92 1.67
C GLY A 347 -35.59 -6.43 1.14
N GLN A 348 -35.57 -5.27 0.48
CA GLN A 348 -34.32 -4.68 0.01
C GLN A 348 -33.38 -4.32 1.16
N ALA A 349 -33.91 -3.80 2.27
CA ALA A 349 -33.11 -3.51 3.45
C ALA A 349 -32.56 -4.80 4.10
N ALA A 350 -33.36 -5.87 4.13
CA ALA A 350 -32.94 -7.17 4.63
C ALA A 350 -31.80 -7.75 3.78
N GLU A 351 -31.96 -7.76 2.45
CA GLU A 351 -30.93 -8.23 1.51
C GLU A 351 -29.59 -7.47 1.66
N TYR A 352 -29.63 -6.15 1.93
CA TYR A 352 -28.40 -5.39 2.17
C TYR A 352 -27.76 -5.65 3.53
N VAL A 353 -28.53 -6.04 4.54
CA VAL A 353 -28.02 -6.36 5.89
C VAL A 353 -27.50 -7.79 5.95
N ASP A 354 -28.15 -8.71 5.24
CA ASP A 354 -27.77 -10.12 5.20
C ASP A 354 -26.33 -10.29 4.73
N GLY A 355 -25.58 -11.15 5.42
CA GLY A 355 -24.20 -11.41 5.06
C GLY A 355 -23.17 -10.48 5.71
N THR A 356 -23.60 -9.48 6.50
CA THR A 356 -22.68 -8.52 7.12
C THR A 356 -21.80 -9.21 8.16
N VAL A 357 -20.47 -9.11 8.01
CA VAL A 357 -19.48 -9.47 9.03
C VAL A 357 -18.96 -8.19 9.66
N LEU A 358 -19.17 -8.05 10.97
CA LEU A 358 -18.78 -6.89 11.76
C LEU A 358 -17.57 -7.26 12.65
N MET A 359 -16.42 -6.68 12.35
CA MET A 359 -15.17 -6.99 13.04
C MET A 359 -15.11 -6.33 14.43
N PRO A 360 -14.26 -6.83 15.36
CA PRO A 360 -14.03 -6.18 16.65
C PRO A 360 -13.71 -4.69 16.52
N GLY A 361 -14.44 -3.85 17.26
CA GLY A 361 -14.33 -2.39 17.27
C GLY A 361 -15.09 -1.65 16.16
N GLU A 362 -15.58 -2.36 15.14
CA GLU A 362 -16.28 -1.79 13.98
C GLU A 362 -17.69 -1.31 14.37
N VAL A 363 -18.12 -0.21 13.73
CA VAL A 363 -19.46 0.38 13.91
C VAL A 363 -20.31 0.03 12.71
N PHE A 364 -21.40 -0.70 12.94
CA PHE A 364 -22.45 -0.88 11.96
C PHE A 364 -23.24 0.42 11.79
N SER A 365 -23.53 0.78 10.54
CA SER A 365 -24.32 1.95 10.15
C SER A 365 -25.46 1.53 9.24
N MET A 366 -26.70 1.70 9.71
CA MET A 366 -27.86 1.29 8.94
C MET A 366 -27.94 2.02 7.60
N ASN A 367 -27.62 3.32 7.55
CA ASN A 367 -27.60 4.07 6.30
C ASN A 367 -26.52 3.56 5.35
N ASP A 368 -25.29 3.35 5.83
CA ASP A 368 -24.19 2.92 4.95
C ASP A 368 -24.44 1.52 4.39
N THR A 369 -25.01 0.62 5.20
CA THR A 369 -25.37 -0.73 4.79
C THR A 369 -26.51 -0.73 3.78
N ILE A 370 -27.66 -0.11 4.10
CA ILE A 370 -28.86 -0.22 3.25
C ILE A 370 -28.92 0.82 2.12
N ARG A 371 -27.96 1.75 2.09
CA ARG A 371 -27.83 2.84 1.11
C ARG A 371 -28.97 3.86 1.17
N GLU A 372 -28.85 4.89 0.33
CA GLU A 372 -29.90 5.91 0.16
C GLU A 372 -31.19 5.28 -0.38
N ARG A 373 -32.34 5.65 0.18
CA ARG A 373 -33.64 5.11 -0.24
C ARG A 373 -34.07 5.73 -1.58
N THR A 374 -33.55 5.18 -2.66
CA THR A 374 -33.85 5.56 -4.05
C THR A 374 -34.35 4.38 -4.86
N LYS A 375 -35.05 4.63 -5.97
CA LYS A 375 -35.44 3.57 -6.92
C LYS A 375 -34.23 2.81 -7.49
N LYS A 376 -33.10 3.51 -7.69
CA LYS A 376 -31.85 2.90 -8.18
C LYS A 376 -31.30 1.86 -7.20
N ASN A 377 -31.50 2.07 -5.91
CA ASN A 377 -31.08 1.16 -4.84
C ASN A 377 -32.20 0.17 -4.45
N GLY A 378 -33.18 -0.08 -5.33
CA GLY A 378 -34.23 -1.08 -5.14
C GLY A 378 -35.45 -0.64 -4.31
N TYR A 379 -35.53 0.62 -3.88
CA TYR A 379 -36.63 1.10 -3.04
C TYR A 379 -37.81 1.67 -3.83
N THR A 380 -39.01 1.58 -3.24
CA THR A 380 -40.26 2.15 -3.74
C THR A 380 -40.89 3.14 -2.75
N HIS A 381 -41.94 3.85 -3.18
CA HIS A 381 -42.68 4.77 -2.32
C HIS A 381 -43.55 4.01 -1.32
N GLY A 382 -43.65 4.53 -0.11
CA GLY A 382 -44.48 3.98 0.96
C GLY A 382 -44.76 5.00 2.04
N ALA A 383 -45.61 4.63 2.99
CA ALA A 383 -45.97 5.51 4.10
C ALA A 383 -44.80 5.69 5.10
N ILE A 384 -44.48 6.94 5.43
CA ILE A 384 -43.56 7.37 6.48
C ILE A 384 -44.26 8.28 7.48
N ILE A 385 -43.68 8.49 8.67
CA ILE A 385 -44.20 9.46 9.65
C ILE A 385 -43.71 10.86 9.27
N GLY A 386 -44.63 11.71 8.81
CA GLY A 386 -44.38 13.12 8.52
C GLY A 386 -44.54 14.05 9.73
N PRO A 387 -44.40 15.37 9.52
CA PRO A 387 -44.49 16.38 10.57
C PRO A 387 -45.78 16.28 11.40
N GLY A 388 -45.66 16.39 12.72
CA GLY A 388 -46.80 16.30 13.64
C GLY A 388 -47.37 14.90 13.86
N GLY A 389 -46.69 13.84 13.37
CA GLY A 389 -47.13 12.46 13.53
C GLY A 389 -48.21 12.06 12.53
N ILE A 390 -48.18 12.65 11.33
CA ILE A 390 -49.14 12.40 10.25
C ILE A 390 -48.42 11.65 9.14
N PHE A 391 -49.00 10.54 8.67
CA PHE A 391 -48.38 9.73 7.63
C PHE A 391 -48.38 10.44 6.27
N VAL A 392 -47.24 10.42 5.60
CA VAL A 392 -47.02 10.93 4.23
C VAL A 392 -46.30 9.87 3.40
N GLU A 393 -46.39 9.96 2.09
CA GLU A 393 -45.70 9.03 1.19
C GLU A 393 -44.28 9.51 0.86
N ALA A 394 -43.30 8.62 0.94
CA ALA A 394 -41.91 8.88 0.55
C ALA A 394 -41.20 7.58 0.14
N LEU A 395 -40.06 7.70 -0.53
CA LEU A 395 -39.21 6.55 -0.86
C LEU A 395 -38.71 5.86 0.42
N GLY A 396 -38.75 4.52 0.43
CA GLY A 396 -38.32 3.72 1.57
C GLY A 396 -39.30 3.70 2.75
N GLY A 397 -40.58 4.03 2.52
CA GLY A 397 -41.61 3.83 3.54
C GLY A 397 -41.63 2.39 4.04
N GLY A 398 -41.65 2.21 5.36
CA GLY A 398 -41.62 0.89 6.01
C GLY A 398 -40.25 0.41 6.49
N VAL A 399 -39.14 0.98 6.00
CA VAL A 399 -37.76 0.53 6.35
C VAL A 399 -37.46 0.58 7.85
N SER A 400 -38.10 1.46 8.63
CA SER A 400 -37.93 1.47 10.09
C SER A 400 -38.31 0.14 10.77
N ALA A 401 -39.13 -0.72 10.13
CA ALA A 401 -39.37 -2.07 10.63
C ALA A 401 -38.10 -2.93 10.54
N ALA A 402 -37.37 -2.89 9.42
CA ALA A 402 -36.06 -3.54 9.29
C ALA A 402 -35.07 -2.95 10.30
N THR A 403 -34.99 -1.61 10.41
CA THR A 403 -34.09 -0.94 11.36
C THR A 403 -34.38 -1.34 12.81
N THR A 404 -35.65 -1.45 13.18
CA THR A 404 -36.04 -1.92 14.51
C THR A 404 -35.66 -3.38 14.72
N ALA A 405 -35.82 -4.24 13.70
CA ALA A 405 -35.40 -5.64 13.78
C ALA A 405 -33.89 -5.76 14.02
N VAL A 406 -33.09 -5.06 13.22
CA VAL A 406 -31.62 -5.08 13.31
C VAL A 406 -31.15 -4.51 14.65
N TRP A 407 -31.72 -3.38 15.09
CA TRP A 407 -31.37 -2.80 16.40
C TRP A 407 -31.73 -3.72 17.56
N THR A 408 -32.89 -4.38 17.50
CA THR A 408 -33.32 -5.27 18.58
C THR A 408 -32.46 -6.53 18.62
N GLY A 409 -32.11 -7.10 17.47
CA GLY A 409 -31.09 -8.15 17.39
C GLY A 409 -29.76 -7.69 17.98
N ALA A 410 -29.23 -6.54 17.55
CA ALA A 410 -27.99 -5.99 18.10
C ALA A 410 -28.05 -5.75 19.62
N PHE A 411 -29.21 -5.31 20.13
CA PHE A 411 -29.45 -5.10 21.56
C PHE A 411 -29.26 -6.40 22.34
N PHE A 412 -29.85 -7.51 21.87
CA PHE A 412 -29.77 -8.80 22.53
C PHE A 412 -28.47 -9.56 22.23
N ALA A 413 -27.81 -9.26 21.11
CA ALA A 413 -26.47 -9.76 20.79
C ALA A 413 -25.35 -9.10 21.63
N GLY A 414 -25.70 -8.10 22.45
CA GLY A 414 -24.75 -7.44 23.33
C GLY A 414 -23.94 -6.32 22.69
N MET A 415 -24.29 -5.87 21.48
CA MET A 415 -23.58 -4.80 20.79
C MET A 415 -23.69 -3.45 21.51
N GLU A 416 -22.66 -2.63 21.49
CA GLU A 416 -22.66 -1.30 22.08
C GLU A 416 -23.58 -0.35 21.31
N ARG A 417 -24.44 0.38 22.03
CA ARG A 417 -25.32 1.40 21.44
C ARG A 417 -24.56 2.68 21.08
N VAL A 418 -24.28 2.90 19.80
CA VAL A 418 -23.64 4.15 19.32
C VAL A 418 -24.67 5.26 19.10
N PHE A 419 -25.67 5.00 18.24
CA PHE A 419 -26.77 5.93 18.03
C PHE A 419 -28.07 5.18 17.78
N THR A 420 -29.09 5.49 18.58
CA THR A 420 -30.44 4.98 18.34
C THR A 420 -31.45 6.06 18.67
N ARG A 421 -32.56 6.05 17.92
CA ARG A 421 -33.66 6.97 18.13
C ARG A 421 -34.97 6.27 17.82
N ALA A 422 -35.88 6.27 18.79
CA ALA A 422 -37.24 5.79 18.59
C ALA A 422 -38.08 6.77 17.76
N HIS A 423 -39.19 6.29 17.18
CA HIS A 423 -40.16 7.19 16.56
C HIS A 423 -40.71 8.18 17.59
N SER A 424 -41.12 9.36 17.12
CA SER A 424 -41.67 10.39 18.00
C SER A 424 -43.03 10.04 18.60
N VAL A 425 -43.69 9.00 18.10
CA VAL A 425 -45.01 8.50 18.50
C VAL A 425 -44.92 6.99 18.66
N TYR A 426 -45.65 6.42 19.62
CA TYR A 426 -45.66 4.97 19.83
C TYR A 426 -46.44 4.27 18.71
N ILE A 427 -45.82 3.26 18.11
CA ILE A 427 -46.43 2.41 17.09
C ILE A 427 -46.63 1.00 17.69
N PRO A 428 -47.88 0.52 17.84
CA PRO A 428 -48.18 -0.73 18.55
C PRO A 428 -47.45 -1.99 18.08
N ARG A 429 -47.02 -2.05 16.81
CA ARG A 429 -46.29 -3.20 16.26
C ARG A 429 -44.84 -3.34 16.77
N TYR A 430 -44.29 -2.30 17.39
CA TYR A 430 -42.92 -2.31 17.92
C TYR A 430 -42.95 -2.55 19.43
N ILE A 431 -41.95 -3.28 19.91
CA ILE A 431 -41.72 -3.41 21.35
C ILE A 431 -41.35 -2.03 21.89
N GLN A 432 -42.16 -1.53 22.81
CA GLN A 432 -42.00 -0.19 23.37
C GLN A 432 -40.60 0.00 23.97
N GLY A 433 -39.93 1.08 23.57
CA GLY A 433 -38.58 1.41 24.05
C GLY A 433 -37.43 0.72 23.30
N LEU A 434 -37.68 -0.30 22.49
CA LEU A 434 -36.67 -1.01 21.68
C LEU A 434 -36.76 -0.70 20.18
N GLU A 435 -37.51 0.32 19.78
CA GLU A 435 -37.62 0.70 18.38
C GLU A 435 -36.50 1.65 17.93
N ALA A 436 -36.14 1.56 16.66
CA ALA A 436 -35.15 2.44 16.04
C ALA A 436 -35.63 2.95 14.67
N THR A 437 -35.27 4.20 14.36
CA THR A 437 -35.58 4.87 13.10
C THR A 437 -34.35 5.03 12.24
N VAL A 438 -34.55 5.05 10.92
CA VAL A 438 -33.54 5.45 9.94
C VAL A 438 -34.13 6.48 8.97
N ALA A 439 -33.37 7.51 8.66
CA ALA A 439 -33.72 8.56 7.70
C ALA A 439 -32.45 9.13 7.09
N TRP A 440 -32.33 9.08 5.76
CA TRP A 440 -31.09 9.43 5.07
C TRP A 440 -30.72 10.88 5.36
N GLY A 441 -29.45 11.11 5.69
CA GLY A 441 -28.93 12.42 6.10
C GLY A 441 -29.46 12.97 7.42
N ASN A 442 -30.28 12.22 8.19
CA ASN A 442 -30.90 12.71 9.42
C ASN A 442 -30.73 11.76 10.62
N PHE A 443 -31.20 10.52 10.49
CA PHE A 443 -31.15 9.51 11.55
C PHE A 443 -30.49 8.25 11.01
N ASP A 444 -29.49 7.78 11.73
CA ASP A 444 -28.73 6.61 11.36
C ASP A 444 -28.57 5.70 12.56
N MET A 445 -29.25 4.54 12.54
CA MET A 445 -29.14 3.58 13.63
C MET A 445 -27.75 2.94 13.56
N GLN A 446 -26.98 3.07 14.64
CA GLN A 446 -25.60 2.61 14.73
C GLN A 446 -25.35 1.85 16.02
N PHE A 447 -24.58 0.77 15.91
CA PHE A 447 -24.06 0.00 17.04
C PHE A 447 -22.63 -0.44 16.75
N ARG A 448 -21.84 -0.69 17.79
CA ARG A 448 -20.46 -1.18 17.67
C ARG A 448 -20.38 -2.62 18.14
N ASN A 449 -19.57 -3.43 17.46
CA ASN A 449 -19.06 -4.66 18.03
C ASN A 449 -17.94 -4.33 19.03
N ASP A 450 -18.27 -4.17 20.31
CA ASP A 450 -17.30 -3.94 21.38
C ASP A 450 -16.69 -5.24 21.94
N SER A 451 -17.04 -6.39 21.36
CA SER A 451 -16.48 -7.69 21.72
C SER A 451 -15.13 -7.95 21.02
N PRO A 452 -14.30 -8.87 21.54
CA PRO A 452 -13.05 -9.27 20.87
C PRO A 452 -13.27 -10.24 19.70
N TYR A 453 -14.52 -10.61 19.38
CA TYR A 453 -14.86 -11.62 18.39
C TYR A 453 -15.64 -11.02 17.21
N PRO A 454 -15.41 -11.46 15.96
CA PRO A 454 -16.25 -11.08 14.82
C PRO A 454 -17.71 -11.52 15.00
N VAL A 455 -18.63 -10.75 14.42
CA VAL A 455 -20.07 -11.01 14.46
C VAL A 455 -20.62 -11.06 13.04
N TYR A 456 -21.39 -12.09 12.72
CA TYR A 456 -22.11 -12.22 11.45
C TYR A 456 -23.59 -11.93 11.64
N ILE A 457 -24.17 -11.16 10.72
CA ILE A 457 -25.57 -10.77 10.74
C ILE A 457 -26.27 -11.47 9.57
N SER A 458 -27.27 -12.30 9.87
CA SER A 458 -28.15 -12.89 8.88
C SER A 458 -29.56 -12.32 8.99
N THR A 459 -30.27 -12.29 7.87
CA THR A 459 -31.68 -11.90 7.84
C THR A 459 -32.50 -12.87 7.01
N GLU A 460 -33.71 -13.15 7.48
CA GLU A 460 -34.73 -13.88 6.72
C GLU A 460 -36.02 -13.07 6.73
N MET A 461 -36.75 -13.07 5.62
CA MET A 461 -37.97 -12.29 5.50
C MET A 461 -39.12 -13.08 4.88
N THR A 462 -40.31 -12.82 5.39
CA THR A 462 -41.60 -13.17 4.78
C THR A 462 -42.35 -11.89 4.40
N ASP A 463 -43.50 -12.03 3.75
CA ASP A 463 -44.40 -10.92 3.43
C ASP A 463 -44.96 -10.17 4.67
N THR A 464 -44.75 -10.69 5.88
CA THR A 464 -45.32 -10.14 7.13
C THR A 464 -44.33 -10.08 8.30
N SER A 465 -43.08 -10.52 8.12
CA SER A 465 -42.08 -10.51 9.18
C SER A 465 -40.67 -10.46 8.63
N MET A 466 -39.75 -9.90 9.40
CA MET A 466 -38.30 -9.97 9.16
C MET A 466 -37.65 -10.49 10.44
N THR A 467 -36.87 -11.56 10.31
CA THR A 467 -36.01 -12.11 11.35
C THR A 467 -34.59 -11.64 11.12
N VAL A 468 -33.92 -11.17 12.17
CA VAL A 468 -32.49 -10.85 12.17
C VAL A 468 -31.83 -11.71 13.22
N GLU A 469 -30.72 -12.32 12.87
CA GLU A 469 -29.93 -13.14 13.77
C GLU A 469 -28.49 -12.66 13.77
N PHE A 470 -27.89 -12.70 14.96
CA PHE A 470 -26.50 -12.34 15.17
C PHE A 470 -25.76 -13.61 15.59
N TRP A 471 -24.65 -13.90 14.92
CA TRP A 471 -23.84 -15.09 15.14
C TRP A 471 -22.41 -14.67 15.47
N GLY A 472 -21.74 -15.39 16.37
CA GLY A 472 -20.37 -15.04 16.76
C GLY A 472 -19.83 -15.99 17.82
N THR A 473 -19.14 -15.42 18.80
CA THR A 473 -18.71 -16.10 20.04
C THR A 473 -19.28 -15.30 21.22
N ARG A 474 -19.93 -15.98 22.17
CA ARG A 474 -20.61 -15.34 23.31
C ARG A 474 -19.60 -14.70 24.26
N THR A 475 -19.92 -13.47 24.66
CA THR A 475 -19.24 -12.74 25.74
C THR A 475 -20.06 -12.67 27.02
N TYR A 476 -21.38 -12.86 26.90
CA TYR A 476 -22.34 -12.92 28.00
C TYR A 476 -23.21 -14.16 27.82
N ASP A 477 -23.61 -14.79 28.92
CA ASP A 477 -24.43 -16.00 28.86
C ASP A 477 -25.89 -15.68 28.50
N ARG A 478 -26.36 -14.48 28.90
CA ARG A 478 -27.73 -14.03 28.64
C ARG A 478 -27.85 -12.51 28.73
N ILE A 479 -28.67 -11.93 27.85
CA ILE A 479 -29.03 -10.51 27.88
C ILE A 479 -30.55 -10.38 27.91
N LYS A 480 -31.09 -9.60 28.85
CA LYS A 480 -32.53 -9.41 29.03
C LYS A 480 -32.96 -7.96 28.92
N ALA A 481 -34.20 -7.76 28.47
CA ALA A 481 -34.88 -6.47 28.51
C ALA A 481 -35.88 -6.43 29.68
N GLN A 482 -35.67 -5.53 30.64
CA GLN A 482 -36.60 -5.26 31.75
C GLN A 482 -37.35 -3.96 31.49
N PHE A 483 -38.67 -4.03 31.36
CA PHE A 483 -39.51 -2.89 31.01
C PHE A 483 -40.05 -2.18 32.25
N GLY A 484 -39.75 -0.88 32.37
CA GLY A 484 -40.37 -0.03 33.38
C GLY A 484 -41.83 0.34 33.05
N PRO A 485 -42.57 0.89 34.01
CA PRO A 485 -43.95 1.32 33.79
C PRO A 485 -44.00 2.52 32.82
N ARG A 486 -45.13 2.65 32.10
CA ARG A 486 -45.41 3.87 31.33
C ARG A 486 -45.63 5.04 32.29
N THR A 487 -44.83 6.09 32.15
CA THR A 487 -44.93 7.31 32.97
C THR A 487 -45.31 8.53 32.11
N LYS A 488 -45.78 9.60 32.75
CA LYS A 488 -46.17 10.87 32.08
C LYS A 488 -47.14 10.67 30.89
N VAL A 489 -48.13 9.80 31.07
CA VAL A 489 -49.09 9.43 30.02
C VAL A 489 -49.94 10.64 29.61
N LYS A 490 -50.05 10.87 28.29
CA LYS A 490 -50.86 11.92 27.67
C LYS A 490 -51.83 11.30 26.68
N LYS A 491 -53.13 11.57 26.84
CA LYS A 491 -54.17 11.08 25.93
C LYS A 491 -54.04 11.70 24.53
N ALA A 492 -54.33 10.92 23.50
CA ALA A 492 -54.47 11.40 22.13
C ALA A 492 -55.62 12.41 22.02
N LYS A 493 -55.44 13.46 21.21
CA LYS A 493 -56.50 14.43 20.89
C LYS A 493 -57.18 14.03 19.58
N THR A 494 -58.46 14.36 19.41
CA THR A 494 -59.16 14.19 18.13
C THR A 494 -59.03 15.45 17.27
N VAL A 495 -58.59 15.28 16.02
CA VAL A 495 -58.48 16.35 15.03
C VAL A 495 -59.37 16.00 13.84
N TYR A 496 -60.20 16.95 13.43
CA TYR A 496 -61.02 16.84 12.23
C TYR A 496 -60.33 17.56 11.08
N ARG A 497 -60.16 16.89 9.95
CA ARG A 497 -59.59 17.49 8.73
C ARG A 497 -60.59 17.41 7.59
N ASN A 498 -61.04 18.58 7.15
CA ASN A 498 -61.90 18.72 5.99
C ASN A 498 -61.05 19.09 4.76
N SER A 499 -60.34 18.12 4.21
CA SER A 499 -59.49 18.25 3.02
C SER A 499 -59.59 16.99 2.18
N ASN A 500 -59.51 17.15 0.85
CA ASN A 500 -59.51 16.03 -0.10
C ASN A 500 -58.24 15.15 0.02
N PHE A 501 -57.23 15.59 0.76
CA PHE A 501 -56.00 14.85 1.07
C PHE A 501 -55.93 14.39 2.53
N CYS A 502 -57.08 14.17 3.17
CA CYS A 502 -57.13 13.68 4.54
C CYS A 502 -56.94 12.16 4.59
N ASN A 503 -55.93 11.70 5.35
CA ASN A 503 -55.75 10.30 5.70
C ASN A 503 -56.25 10.07 7.13
N PRO A 504 -57.28 9.23 7.37
CA PRO A 504 -57.71 8.90 8.72
C PRO A 504 -56.60 8.16 9.46
N GLN A 505 -56.45 8.43 10.77
CA GLN A 505 -55.44 7.75 11.58
C GLN A 505 -55.93 7.53 13.02
N PRO A 506 -55.62 6.40 13.65
CA PRO A 506 -55.88 6.19 15.06
C PRO A 506 -55.01 7.11 15.92
N GLY A 507 -55.52 7.53 17.07
CA GLY A 507 -54.74 8.31 18.03
C GLY A 507 -53.88 7.40 18.90
N SER A 508 -52.64 7.79 19.18
CA SER A 508 -51.74 7.05 20.07
C SER A 508 -51.43 7.89 21.31
N PRO A 509 -51.49 7.32 22.53
CA PRO A 509 -51.10 8.04 23.73
C PRO A 509 -49.59 8.33 23.73
N GLY A 510 -49.21 9.47 24.29
CA GLY A 510 -47.82 9.78 24.60
C GLY A 510 -47.45 9.27 25.99
N PHE A 511 -46.23 8.81 26.19
CA PHE A 511 -45.73 8.35 27.48
C PHE A 511 -44.20 8.28 27.46
N HIS A 512 -43.60 8.16 28.63
CA HIS A 512 -42.19 7.87 28.82
C HIS A 512 -42.03 6.43 29.30
N ILE A 513 -41.00 5.74 28.84
CA ILE A 513 -40.65 4.39 29.29
C ILE A 513 -39.13 4.28 29.44
N ASN A 514 -38.70 3.54 30.47
CA ASN A 514 -37.31 3.10 30.61
C ASN A 514 -37.27 1.60 30.35
N VAL A 515 -36.26 1.15 29.60
CA VAL A 515 -35.98 -0.27 29.38
C VAL A 515 -34.55 -0.52 29.82
N ASP A 516 -34.36 -1.40 30.79
CA ASP A 516 -33.03 -1.80 31.23
C ASP A 516 -32.56 -3.02 30.44
N ARG A 517 -31.40 -2.89 29.79
CA ARG A 517 -30.64 -4.01 29.23
C ARG A 517 -29.74 -4.58 30.31
N VAL A 518 -29.97 -5.83 30.68
CA VAL A 518 -29.28 -6.48 31.79
C VAL A 518 -28.48 -7.64 31.25
N PHE A 519 -27.19 -7.69 31.55
CA PHE A 519 -26.25 -8.68 31.04
C PHE A 519 -25.86 -9.62 32.18
N TYR A 520 -25.85 -10.91 31.87
CA TYR A 520 -25.58 -11.96 32.84
C TYR A 520 -24.36 -12.80 32.45
N GLN A 521 -23.56 -13.16 33.46
CA GLN A 521 -22.60 -14.26 33.41
C GLN A 521 -23.03 -15.27 34.47
N GLY A 522 -23.44 -16.46 34.04
CA GLY A 522 -24.22 -17.38 34.86
C GLY A 522 -25.48 -16.71 35.39
N ASP A 523 -25.64 -16.70 36.70
CA ASP A 523 -26.75 -16.04 37.40
C ASP A 523 -26.42 -14.63 37.90
N GLU A 524 -25.18 -14.15 37.68
CA GLU A 524 -24.72 -12.85 38.15
C GLU A 524 -24.99 -11.75 37.12
N GLU A 525 -25.60 -10.65 37.55
CA GLU A 525 -25.72 -9.42 36.75
C GLU A 525 -24.35 -8.72 36.70
N VAL A 526 -23.75 -8.66 35.51
CA VAL A 526 -22.41 -8.07 35.30
C VAL A 526 -22.46 -6.66 34.71
N LYS A 527 -23.58 -6.28 34.08
CA LYS A 527 -23.75 -4.96 33.45
C LYS A 527 -25.24 -4.61 33.34
N ARG A 528 -25.56 -3.32 33.46
CA ARG A 528 -26.90 -2.76 33.24
C ARG A 528 -26.85 -1.45 32.48
N GLU A 529 -27.72 -1.30 31.49
CA GLU A 529 -27.86 -0.09 30.68
C GLU A 529 -29.33 0.33 30.58
N THR A 530 -29.67 1.54 31.01
CA THR A 530 -31.05 2.05 30.90
C THR A 530 -31.24 2.86 29.62
N ILE A 531 -32.18 2.43 28.78
CA ILE A 531 -32.65 3.16 27.60
C ILE A 531 -33.94 3.89 27.93
N LYS A 532 -33.91 5.22 27.83
CA LYS A 532 -35.09 6.07 28.06
C LYS A 532 -35.71 6.51 26.74
N THR A 533 -36.99 6.21 26.56
CA THR A 533 -37.74 6.55 25.36
C THR A 533 -38.93 7.45 25.69
N ILE A 534 -39.15 8.46 24.84
CA ILE A 534 -40.21 9.47 25.00
C ILE A 534 -41.10 9.46 23.77
N TYR A 535 -42.36 9.04 23.96
CA TYR A 535 -43.40 9.09 22.95
C TYR A 535 -44.30 10.31 23.14
N LYS A 536 -44.51 11.05 22.08
CA LYS A 536 -45.51 12.12 22.01
C LYS A 536 -46.87 11.50 21.68
N ALA A 537 -47.93 12.12 22.19
CA ALA A 537 -49.29 11.73 21.82
C ALA A 537 -49.55 12.12 20.35
N SER A 538 -50.01 11.17 19.53
CA SER A 538 -50.45 11.44 18.16
C SER A 538 -51.97 11.64 18.13
N PRO A 539 -52.48 12.58 17.34
CA PRO A 539 -53.92 12.81 17.28
C PRO A 539 -54.64 11.71 16.51
N LYS A 540 -55.86 11.38 16.93
CA LYS A 540 -56.82 10.65 16.11
C LYS A 540 -57.31 11.60 15.01
N VAL A 541 -57.04 11.30 13.74
CA VAL A 541 -57.50 12.10 12.61
C VAL A 541 -58.77 11.50 12.06
N ILE A 542 -59.84 12.30 12.06
CA ILE A 542 -61.12 11.97 11.44
C ILE A 542 -61.28 12.87 10.22
N CYS A 543 -61.48 12.26 9.06
CA CYS A 543 -61.73 13.01 7.82
C CYS A 543 -63.17 13.48 7.78
N GLY A 544 -63.35 14.77 7.49
CA GLY A 544 -64.67 15.42 7.46
C GLY A 544 -64.79 16.60 8.43
N LYS A 545 -65.97 17.22 8.43
CA LYS A 545 -66.27 18.37 9.29
C LYS A 545 -66.39 17.91 10.75
N LYS A 546 -65.84 18.72 11.66
CA LYS A 546 -66.08 18.55 13.11
C LYS A 546 -67.60 18.62 13.35
N PRO A 547 -68.22 17.63 14.01
CA PRO A 547 -69.63 17.71 14.36
C PRO A 547 -69.87 18.96 15.22
N LYS A 548 -70.92 19.72 14.91
CA LYS A 548 -71.35 20.82 15.76
C LYS A 548 -71.75 20.20 17.10
N LYS A 549 -71.21 20.71 18.21
CA LYS A 549 -71.76 20.37 19.53
C LYS A 549 -73.18 20.93 19.54
N ASP A 550 -74.19 20.07 19.53
CA ASP A 550 -75.53 20.49 19.90
C ASP A 550 -75.49 20.94 21.36
N LYS A 551 -76.03 22.13 21.58
CA LYS A 551 -76.03 22.83 22.86
C LYS A 551 -77.30 22.52 23.67
N ASP A 552 -77.95 21.40 23.40
CA ASP A 552 -79.15 20.99 24.13
C ASP A 552 -79.09 19.49 24.42
N LYS A 553 -78.79 19.20 25.70
CA LYS A 553 -79.20 18.06 26.54
C LYS A 553 -78.16 17.89 27.66
N ASP A 554 -78.13 18.86 28.57
CA ASP A 554 -77.98 18.56 29.99
C ASP A 554 -79.36 18.10 30.51
N GLU A 555 -79.34 17.22 31.52
CA GLU A 555 -80.50 16.57 32.19
C GLU A 555 -81.12 15.45 31.34
N THR A 556 -81.14 14.17 31.68
CA THR A 556 -80.95 13.33 32.90
C THR A 556 -80.43 11.95 32.38
N ASP A 557 -79.80 11.01 33.07
CA ASP A 557 -80.09 10.33 34.33
C ASP A 557 -78.86 9.46 34.76
N GLU A 558 -78.98 9.00 36.00
CA GLU A 558 -78.13 8.25 36.91
C GLU A 558 -77.49 6.92 36.45
N GLU A 559 -76.56 6.49 37.30
CA GLU A 559 -75.83 5.22 37.42
C GLU A 559 -76.62 3.94 37.08
N ASN A 560 -76.04 3.03 36.28
CA ASN A 560 -75.60 1.71 36.80
C ASN A 560 -74.85 0.84 35.75
N PRO A 561 -73.93 -0.05 36.19
CA PRO A 561 -73.12 -0.91 35.35
C PRO A 561 -73.60 -2.38 35.36
N ASN A 562 -74.02 -2.94 34.23
CA ASN A 562 -73.87 -4.38 33.90
C ASN A 562 -74.55 -4.70 32.56
N GLU A 563 -73.83 -5.31 31.62
CA GLU A 563 -74.15 -6.66 31.07
C GLU A 563 -73.36 -6.96 29.78
N SER A 564 -72.87 -8.20 29.73
CA SER A 564 -72.22 -8.90 28.62
C SER A 564 -73.24 -9.38 27.56
N PRO A 565 -72.79 -9.91 26.40
CA PRO A 565 -73.56 -9.85 25.16
C PRO A 565 -74.38 -11.11 24.84
N ALA A 566 -75.47 -10.91 24.09
CA ALA A 566 -76.13 -11.91 23.25
C ALA A 566 -76.31 -11.22 21.87
N GLY A 567 -75.93 -11.78 20.72
CA GLY A 567 -76.11 -13.16 20.28
C GLY A 567 -77.46 -13.26 19.56
N ASN A 568 -77.49 -13.05 18.24
CA ASN A 568 -78.34 -13.80 17.30
C ASN A 568 -78.16 -13.35 15.83
N ALA A 569 -77.91 -14.34 14.98
CA ALA A 569 -78.13 -14.30 13.53
C ALA A 569 -79.64 -14.31 13.21
N PRO A 570 -80.01 -14.04 11.94
CA PRO A 570 -80.48 -15.18 11.15
C PRO A 570 -80.01 -15.22 9.68
N THR A 571 -80.16 -16.42 9.16
CA THR A 571 -79.90 -17.01 7.84
C THR A 571 -80.75 -16.46 6.69
N GLY A 572 -80.23 -16.53 5.45
CA GLY A 572 -81.04 -16.49 4.23
C GLY A 572 -80.25 -16.42 2.92
N ASP A 573 -80.12 -17.58 2.26
CA ASP A 573 -80.07 -17.90 0.82
C ASP A 573 -79.08 -17.24 -0.18
N THR A 574 -78.33 -18.12 -0.84
CA THR A 574 -77.59 -17.93 -2.12
C THR A 574 -78.50 -18.35 -3.31
N PRO A 575 -78.31 -17.79 -4.53
CA PRO A 575 -77.43 -18.50 -5.49
C PRO A 575 -76.59 -17.61 -6.45
N GLU A 576 -75.44 -18.20 -6.82
CA GLU A 576 -74.56 -18.06 -8.01
C GLU A 576 -74.49 -16.77 -8.86
N GLY A 577 -73.26 -16.27 -9.08
CA GLY A 577 -72.83 -15.71 -10.38
C GLY A 577 -71.92 -14.47 -10.36
N SER A 578 -70.63 -14.70 -10.66
CA SER A 578 -69.61 -13.80 -11.27
C SER A 578 -69.09 -12.54 -10.54
N ASP A 579 -67.76 -12.54 -10.37
CA ASP A 579 -66.78 -11.45 -10.52
C ASP A 579 -67.19 -10.01 -10.15
N ASP A 580 -66.73 -9.54 -8.98
CA ASP A 580 -65.93 -8.31 -8.84
C ASP A 580 -65.54 -8.10 -7.37
N ALA A 581 -64.26 -7.77 -7.14
CA ALA A 581 -63.66 -7.63 -5.82
C ALA A 581 -64.22 -6.42 -5.02
N PRO A 582 -64.60 -6.58 -3.73
CA PRO A 582 -64.80 -5.46 -2.80
C PRO A 582 -63.62 -5.30 -1.82
N PRO A 583 -63.47 -4.10 -1.20
CA PRO A 583 -62.26 -3.68 -0.51
C PRO A 583 -62.11 -4.36 0.86
N PRO A 584 -60.87 -4.54 1.38
CA PRO A 584 -60.71 -5.06 2.73
C PRO A 584 -61.08 -3.96 3.74
N THR A 585 -62.16 -4.18 4.47
CA THR A 585 -62.50 -3.46 5.70
C THR A 585 -61.57 -3.90 6.82
N ASP A 586 -60.88 -2.91 7.38
CA ASP A 586 -59.97 -2.97 8.52
C ASP A 586 -60.78 -3.03 9.83
N ASP A 587 -60.77 -4.18 10.50
CA ASP A 587 -61.12 -4.33 11.91
C ASP A 587 -59.87 -4.67 12.75
N GLY A 588 -58.87 -3.78 12.69
CA GLY A 588 -57.71 -3.82 13.55
C GLY A 588 -58.05 -3.73 15.05
N THR A 589 -58.15 -4.87 15.71
CA THR A 589 -57.93 -5.00 17.15
C THR A 589 -56.82 -6.01 17.41
N PHE A 590 -55.59 -5.53 17.58
CA PHE A 590 -54.54 -6.29 18.26
C PHE A 590 -54.74 -6.08 19.76
N GLU A 591 -55.05 -7.17 20.46
CA GLU A 591 -55.12 -7.21 21.91
C GLU A 591 -53.79 -6.76 22.54
N ASN A 592 -53.91 -6.04 23.66
CA ASN A 592 -52.79 -5.58 24.46
C ASN A 592 -52.02 -6.80 25.00
N VAL A 593 -50.80 -7.03 24.51
CA VAL A 593 -49.86 -7.96 25.15
C VAL A 593 -49.25 -7.22 26.37
N PRO A 594 -49.35 -7.75 27.59
CA PRO A 594 -48.65 -7.20 28.75
C PRO A 594 -47.13 -7.24 28.50
N ALA A 595 -46.41 -6.20 28.93
CA ALA A 595 -44.95 -6.18 28.84
C ALA A 595 -44.38 -7.09 29.95
N GLU A 596 -44.17 -8.35 29.61
CA GLU A 596 -43.40 -9.30 30.41
C GLU A 596 -41.90 -9.24 30.02
N GLU A 597 -41.06 -9.79 30.88
CA GLU A 597 -39.62 -9.94 30.64
C GLU A 597 -39.39 -10.75 29.35
N ILE A 598 -38.67 -10.17 28.37
CA ILE A 598 -38.37 -10.85 27.10
C ILE A 598 -36.91 -11.30 27.13
N ASP A 599 -36.74 -12.62 27.02
CA ASP A 599 -35.49 -13.31 26.77
C ASP A 599 -35.57 -13.87 25.34
N VAL A 600 -34.63 -13.49 24.47
CA VAL A 600 -34.65 -13.92 23.06
C VAL A 600 -33.61 -14.98 22.71
N GLY A 601 -32.85 -15.48 23.69
CA GLY A 601 -31.94 -16.63 23.51
C GLY A 601 -30.66 -16.34 22.73
#